data_AF-A0A3G8H2D2-F1
#
_entry.id   AF-A0A3G8H2D2-F1
#
_cell.length_a   1.000
_cell.length_b   1.000
_cell.length_c   1.000
_cell.angle_alpha   90.00
_cell.angle_beta   90.00
_cell.angle_gamma   90.00
#
_symmetry.space_group_name_H-M   'P 1'
#
loop_
_entity.id
_entity.type
_entity.pdbx_description
1 polymer ?
#
loop_
_entity_poly.entity_id
_entity_poly.type
_entity_poly.pdbx_seq_one_letter_code
_entity_poly.pdbx_strand_id
1 'polypeptide(L)'
;MQNSLVVLSLPGAWVSRAEFLSALSSQAPKYRLVDGMLTDLHTGESVLIEFRKGRRRNTVLDFWCFGLHWHDTSEMRAVRQHASCVIIKGAGGSLHRMMHLMAAASAVVQAGALGVLVEHVGIAHTPQKWLDFASEGVDGILRAFVVTVDGAGSGAYSCGMHNFGMKEVSAPAEIPNCANVVGIITRHLLVKGASIARGQTIAIGGKADRYQFWDVRSAVAPDGAVFDHQIGTWKLLRAEAIH
;
A
#
# COMPACT_ATOMS: atom_id res chain seq x y z
N MET A 1 6.20 -5.35 19.27
CA MET A 1 5.75 -4.71 18.02
C MET A 1 5.36 -5.82 17.05
N GLN A 2 4.14 -5.80 16.56
CA GLN A 2 3.64 -6.85 15.65
C GLN A 2 4.24 -6.61 14.27
N ASN A 3 4.97 -7.59 13.72
CA ASN A 3 5.49 -7.52 12.37
C ASN A 3 4.30 -7.65 11.40
N SER A 4 3.87 -6.54 10.79
CA SER A 4 2.98 -6.62 9.62
C SER A 4 3.76 -7.19 8.45
N LEU A 5 3.26 -8.22 7.76
CA LEU A 5 3.88 -8.74 6.54
C LEU A 5 3.27 -8.01 5.36
N VAL A 6 4.11 -7.39 4.53
CA VAL A 6 3.68 -6.76 3.29
C VAL A 6 4.15 -7.61 2.11
N VAL A 7 3.23 -7.90 1.19
CA VAL A 7 3.47 -8.71 0.00
C VAL A 7 3.20 -7.86 -1.24
N LEU A 8 4.20 -7.79 -2.12
CA LEU A 8 4.11 -7.13 -3.42
C LEU A 8 4.24 -8.15 -4.54
N SER A 9 3.39 -8.02 -5.56
CA SER A 9 3.44 -8.82 -6.79
C SER A 9 3.84 -7.93 -7.98
N LEU A 10 4.95 -8.28 -8.64
CA LEU A 10 5.53 -7.53 -9.75
C LEU A 10 5.68 -8.42 -10.99
N PRO A 11 4.68 -8.46 -11.89
CA PRO A 11 4.76 -9.21 -13.13
C PRO A 11 5.84 -8.64 -14.05
N GLY A 12 6.49 -9.49 -14.84
CA GLY A 12 7.53 -9.08 -15.78
C GLY A 12 7.57 -9.93 -17.05
N ALA A 13 8.29 -9.42 -18.04
CA ALA A 13 8.53 -10.12 -19.31
C ALA A 13 9.68 -11.15 -19.22
N TRP A 14 10.40 -11.21 -18.08
CA TRP A 14 11.54 -12.10 -17.91
C TRP A 14 11.12 -13.58 -18.07
N VAL A 15 11.73 -14.30 -19.00
CA VAL A 15 11.43 -15.73 -19.27
C VAL A 15 12.18 -16.67 -18.32
N SER A 16 13.16 -16.15 -17.59
CA SER A 16 13.97 -16.91 -16.63
C SER A 16 14.43 -16.05 -15.45
N ARG A 17 14.81 -16.73 -14.36
CA ARG A 17 15.42 -16.07 -13.19
C ARG A 17 16.75 -15.40 -13.56
N ALA A 18 17.53 -15.99 -14.46
CA ALA A 18 18.82 -15.43 -14.89
C ALA A 18 18.65 -14.09 -15.62
N GLU A 19 17.64 -13.98 -16.48
CA GLU A 19 17.31 -12.73 -17.17
C GLU A 19 16.87 -11.64 -16.18
N PHE A 20 15.99 -11.98 -15.23
CA PHE A 20 15.61 -11.05 -14.16
C PHE A 20 16.83 -10.58 -13.35
N LEU A 21 17.71 -11.50 -12.94
CA LEU A 21 18.93 -11.14 -12.20
C LEU A 21 19.87 -10.25 -13.00
N SER A 22 20.02 -10.52 -14.29
CA SER A 22 20.82 -9.70 -15.19
C SER A 22 20.24 -8.28 -15.31
N ALA A 23 18.93 -8.16 -15.48
CA ALA A 23 18.24 -6.87 -15.56
C ALA A 23 18.37 -6.09 -14.24
N LEU A 24 18.17 -6.75 -13.11
CA LEU A 24 18.28 -6.16 -11.77
C LEU A 24 19.70 -5.66 -11.49
N SER A 25 20.72 -6.45 -11.82
CA SER A 25 22.12 -6.08 -11.61
C SER A 25 22.54 -4.89 -12.48
N SER A 26 21.99 -4.79 -13.69
CA SER A 26 22.26 -3.70 -14.63
C SER A 26 21.56 -2.40 -14.21
N GLN A 27 20.28 -2.47 -13.83
CA GLN A 27 19.46 -1.28 -13.56
C GLN A 27 19.53 -0.80 -12.11
N ALA A 28 19.86 -1.69 -11.17
CA ALA A 28 19.88 -1.39 -9.75
C ALA A 28 21.13 -1.98 -9.06
N PRO A 29 22.35 -1.54 -9.46
CA PRO A 29 23.62 -2.14 -9.01
C PRO A 29 23.88 -2.03 -7.49
N LYS A 30 23.15 -1.14 -6.81
CA LYS A 30 23.21 -1.02 -5.35
C LYS A 30 22.52 -2.18 -4.61
N TYR A 31 21.76 -3.01 -5.31
CA TYR A 31 21.10 -4.17 -4.72
C TYR A 31 21.81 -5.47 -5.09
N ARG A 32 21.81 -6.41 -4.15
CA ARG A 32 22.33 -7.76 -4.37
C ARG A 32 21.30 -8.80 -3.94
N LEU A 33 21.01 -9.76 -4.81
CA LEU A 33 20.11 -10.87 -4.54
C LEU A 33 20.91 -12.16 -4.28
N VAL A 34 20.91 -12.65 -3.04
CA VAL A 34 21.56 -13.91 -2.62
C VAL A 34 20.54 -14.75 -1.86
N ASP A 35 20.38 -16.02 -2.23
CA ASP A 35 19.47 -16.97 -1.58
C ASP A 35 18.05 -16.44 -1.31
N GLY A 36 17.52 -15.66 -2.25
CA GLY A 36 16.20 -15.06 -2.16
C GLY A 36 16.16 -13.74 -1.37
N MET A 37 17.24 -13.32 -0.72
CA MET A 37 17.30 -12.02 -0.03
C MET A 37 17.85 -10.93 -0.94
N LEU A 38 17.05 -9.92 -1.23
CA LEU A 38 17.47 -8.71 -1.93
C LEU A 38 17.90 -7.68 -0.90
N THR A 39 19.19 -7.35 -0.88
CA THR A 39 19.80 -6.46 0.11
C THR A 39 20.24 -5.17 -0.54
N ASP A 40 19.86 -4.02 0.02
CA ASP A 40 20.46 -2.72 -0.33
C ASP A 40 21.86 -2.67 0.29
N LEU A 41 22.89 -2.58 -0.55
CA LEU A 41 24.29 -2.61 -0.12
C LEU A 41 24.72 -1.37 0.66
N HIS A 42 23.94 -0.29 0.60
CA HIS A 42 24.23 0.94 1.33
C HIS A 42 23.70 0.90 2.77
N THR A 43 22.49 0.37 2.96
CA THR A 43 21.82 0.35 4.27
C THR A 43 21.95 -0.99 5.00
N GLY A 44 22.23 -2.08 4.26
CA GLY A 44 22.22 -3.45 4.79
C GLY A 44 20.81 -4.03 5.00
N GLU A 45 19.77 -3.27 4.67
CA GLU A 45 18.38 -3.71 4.80
C GLU A 45 18.02 -4.67 3.68
N SER A 46 17.20 -5.68 4.01
CA SER A 46 16.89 -6.77 3.08
C SER A 46 15.41 -7.10 3.05
N VAL A 47 14.93 -7.50 1.87
CA VAL A 47 13.60 -8.06 1.65
C VAL A 47 13.71 -9.45 1.02
N LEU A 48 12.72 -10.30 1.25
CA LEU A 48 12.64 -11.61 0.59
C LEU A 48 12.04 -11.44 -0.81
N ILE A 49 12.67 -12.07 -1.79
CA ILE A 49 12.28 -12.13 -3.19
C ILE A 49 12.05 -13.59 -3.60
N GLU A 50 10.88 -13.85 -4.16
CA GLU A 50 10.54 -15.11 -4.80
C GLU A 50 10.30 -14.87 -6.29
N PHE A 51 11.12 -15.48 -7.16
CA PHE A 51 10.90 -15.45 -8.61
C PHE A 51 10.01 -16.64 -9.02
N ARG A 52 8.86 -16.35 -9.63
CA ARG A 52 7.92 -17.35 -10.14
C ARG A 52 7.89 -17.31 -11.66
N LYS A 53 8.39 -18.37 -12.31
CA LYS A 53 8.29 -18.54 -13.76
C LYS A 53 6.85 -18.89 -14.15
N GLY A 54 6.43 -18.40 -15.32
CA GLY A 54 5.17 -18.73 -15.96
C GLY A 54 4.09 -17.69 -15.70
N ARG A 55 3.22 -17.53 -16.70
CA ARG A 55 2.06 -16.65 -16.63
C ARG A 55 1.02 -17.21 -15.66
N ARG A 56 0.47 -16.37 -14.78
CA ARG A 56 -0.63 -16.75 -13.88
C ARG A 56 -1.89 -15.95 -14.19
N ARG A 57 -3.01 -16.67 -14.35
CA ARG A 57 -4.32 -16.04 -14.61
C ARG A 57 -4.74 -15.12 -13.48
N ASN A 58 -4.50 -15.51 -12.22
CA ASN A 58 -4.85 -14.70 -11.05
C ASN A 58 -4.13 -13.35 -11.08
N THR A 59 -2.84 -13.29 -11.39
CA THR A 59 -2.10 -12.02 -11.51
C THR A 59 -2.76 -11.04 -12.49
N VAL A 60 -3.28 -11.52 -13.62
CA VAL A 60 -4.00 -10.65 -14.57
C VAL A 60 -5.32 -10.15 -13.98
N LEU A 61 -6.08 -11.03 -13.32
CA LEU A 61 -7.35 -10.68 -12.69
C LEU A 61 -7.13 -9.70 -11.52
N ASP A 62 -6.11 -9.91 -10.70
CA ASP A 62 -5.81 -9.06 -9.56
C ASP A 62 -5.46 -7.64 -10.02
N PHE A 63 -4.56 -7.50 -11.01
CA PHE A 63 -4.23 -6.20 -11.59
C PHE A 63 -5.43 -5.53 -12.26
N TRP A 64 -6.33 -6.30 -12.86
CA TRP A 64 -7.59 -5.78 -13.39
C TRP A 64 -8.49 -5.26 -12.26
N CYS A 65 -8.80 -6.08 -11.26
CA CYS A 65 -9.68 -5.69 -10.16
C CYS A 65 -9.14 -4.50 -9.35
N PHE A 66 -7.84 -4.46 -9.10
CA PHE A 66 -7.19 -3.48 -8.23
C PHE A 66 -6.56 -2.30 -8.98
N GLY A 67 -6.74 -2.24 -10.30
CA GLY A 67 -6.14 -1.28 -11.21
C GLY A 67 -7.16 -0.62 -12.14
N LEU A 68 -8.33 -0.21 -11.64
CA LEU A 68 -9.40 0.37 -12.48
C LEU A 68 -8.92 1.53 -13.38
N HIS A 69 -7.97 2.33 -12.89
CA HIS A 69 -7.49 3.53 -13.58
C HIS A 69 -6.63 3.28 -14.83
N TRP A 70 -6.26 2.03 -15.13
CA TRP A 70 -5.36 1.72 -16.25
C TRP A 70 -5.76 0.50 -17.08
N HIS A 71 -7.04 0.08 -17.04
CA HIS A 71 -7.59 -1.05 -17.80
C HIS A 71 -7.27 -1.01 -19.30
N ASP A 72 -7.35 0.17 -19.91
CA ASP A 72 -7.18 0.38 -21.35
C ASP A 72 -5.75 0.82 -21.73
N THR A 73 -4.79 0.68 -20.82
CA THR A 73 -3.40 1.07 -21.06
C THR A 73 -2.59 -0.01 -21.78
N SER A 74 -1.48 0.41 -22.39
CA SER A 74 -0.44 -0.50 -22.91
C SER A 74 0.12 -1.40 -21.82
N GLU A 75 0.24 -0.90 -20.61
CA GLU A 75 0.87 -1.56 -19.49
C GLU A 75 -0.03 -2.69 -18.98
N MET A 76 -1.35 -2.48 -18.88
CA MET A 76 -2.27 -3.58 -18.57
C MET A 76 -2.28 -4.65 -19.68
N ARG A 77 -2.11 -4.26 -20.95
CA ARG A 77 -1.90 -5.23 -22.05
C ARG A 77 -0.58 -6.01 -21.88
N ALA A 78 0.49 -5.37 -21.43
CA ALA A 78 1.75 -6.04 -21.13
C ALA A 78 1.62 -6.99 -19.93
N VAL A 79 0.94 -6.58 -18.85
CA VAL A 79 0.62 -7.44 -17.71
C VAL A 79 -0.16 -8.68 -18.16
N ARG A 80 -1.10 -8.55 -19.11
CA ARG A 80 -1.79 -9.72 -19.69
C ARG A 80 -0.82 -10.70 -20.36
N GLN A 81 0.34 -10.25 -20.83
CA GLN A 81 1.33 -11.06 -21.56
C GLN A 81 2.57 -11.40 -20.72
N HIS A 82 2.56 -11.16 -19.40
CA HIS A 82 3.72 -11.43 -18.53
C HIS A 82 4.20 -12.89 -18.62
N ALA A 83 5.51 -13.08 -18.51
CA ALA A 83 6.16 -14.39 -18.55
C ALA A 83 6.52 -14.92 -17.16
N SER A 84 6.64 -14.02 -16.18
CA SER A 84 6.98 -14.34 -14.80
C SER A 84 6.40 -13.29 -13.83
N CYS A 85 6.52 -13.58 -12.54
CA CYS A 85 6.19 -12.64 -11.47
C CYS A 85 7.26 -12.71 -10.38
N VAL A 86 7.70 -11.53 -9.92
CA VAL A 86 8.56 -11.37 -8.75
C VAL A 86 7.67 -11.02 -7.56
N ILE A 87 7.76 -11.81 -6.50
CA ILE A 87 7.04 -11.56 -5.25
C ILE A 87 8.04 -10.99 -4.24
N ILE A 88 7.74 -9.82 -3.68
CA ILE A 88 8.51 -9.24 -2.58
C ILE A 88 7.74 -9.45 -1.29
N LYS A 89 8.42 -9.95 -0.26
CA LYS A 89 7.89 -10.07 1.10
C LYS A 89 8.81 -9.29 2.04
N GLY A 90 8.25 -8.29 2.71
CA GLY A 90 8.99 -7.45 3.65
C GLY A 90 8.20 -7.21 4.92
N ALA A 91 8.91 -6.87 5.98
CA ALA A 91 8.26 -6.41 7.21
C ALA A 91 7.76 -4.97 7.00
N GLY A 92 6.50 -4.71 7.32
CA GLY A 92 5.95 -3.38 7.53
C GLY A 92 6.01 -3.00 9.02
N GLY A 93 5.00 -2.24 9.44
CA GLY A 93 4.82 -1.78 10.81
C GLY A 93 5.50 -0.44 11.13
N SER A 94 6.15 0.21 10.15
CA SER A 94 6.71 1.56 10.32
C SER A 94 6.97 2.23 8.97
N LEU A 95 6.98 3.56 8.93
CA LEU A 95 7.33 4.34 7.74
C LEU A 95 8.72 3.97 7.20
N HIS A 96 9.72 3.81 8.07
CA HIS A 96 11.07 3.45 7.67
C HIS A 96 11.13 2.13 6.89
N ARG A 97 10.44 1.09 7.38
CA ARG A 97 10.38 -0.20 6.70
C ARG A 97 9.60 -0.13 5.38
N MET A 98 8.54 0.67 5.33
CA MET A 98 7.80 0.90 4.09
C MET A 98 8.63 1.65 3.05
N MET A 99 9.49 2.59 3.46
CA MET A 99 10.47 3.24 2.57
C MET A 99 11.43 2.23 1.95
N HIS A 100 11.97 1.30 2.75
CA HIS A 100 12.87 0.24 2.26
C HIS A 100 12.16 -0.71 1.29
N LEU A 101 10.95 -1.15 1.64
CA LEU A 101 10.15 -2.00 0.77
C LEU A 101 9.83 -1.30 -0.56
N MET A 102 9.50 0.00 -0.50
CA MET A 102 9.25 0.79 -1.70
C MET A 102 10.50 0.88 -2.58
N ALA A 103 11.66 1.17 -1.99
CA ALA A 103 12.92 1.26 -2.71
C ALA A 103 13.31 -0.07 -3.37
N ALA A 104 13.06 -1.21 -2.71
CA ALA A 104 13.32 -2.54 -3.26
C ALA A 104 12.39 -2.85 -4.43
N ALA A 105 11.09 -2.56 -4.31
CA ALA A 105 10.16 -2.69 -5.42
C ALA A 105 10.50 -1.75 -6.58
N SER A 106 10.94 -0.51 -6.31
CA SER A 106 11.39 0.42 -7.35
C SER A 106 12.58 -0.11 -8.13
N ALA A 107 13.51 -0.83 -7.50
CA ALA A 107 14.61 -1.49 -8.20
C ALA A 107 14.13 -2.60 -9.14
N VAL A 108 13.11 -3.36 -8.73
CA VAL A 108 12.49 -4.39 -9.58
C VAL A 108 11.68 -3.76 -10.72
N VAL A 109 11.03 -2.62 -10.47
CA VAL A 109 10.37 -1.81 -11.51
C VAL A 109 11.39 -1.31 -12.54
N GLN A 110 12.51 -0.75 -12.10
CA GLN A 110 13.60 -0.33 -12.97
C GLN A 110 14.20 -1.49 -13.77
N ALA A 111 14.22 -2.70 -13.19
CA ALA A 111 14.63 -3.93 -13.87
C ALA A 111 13.61 -4.45 -14.92
N GLY A 112 12.47 -3.77 -15.10
CA GLY A 112 11.48 -4.09 -16.14
C GLY A 112 10.17 -4.70 -15.62
N ALA A 113 9.79 -4.50 -14.36
CA ALA A 113 8.45 -4.89 -13.92
C ALA A 113 7.37 -4.11 -14.66
N LEU A 114 6.26 -4.78 -14.95
CA LEU A 114 5.12 -4.24 -15.70
C LEU A 114 4.09 -3.56 -14.80
N GLY A 115 4.29 -3.63 -13.49
CA GLY A 115 3.46 -2.98 -12.49
C GLY A 115 3.77 -3.49 -11.08
N VAL A 116 3.11 -2.90 -10.09
CA VAL A 116 3.23 -3.30 -8.68
C VAL A 116 1.85 -3.47 -8.08
N LEU A 117 1.53 -4.66 -7.59
CA LEU A 117 0.33 -4.95 -6.81
C LEU A 117 0.70 -5.04 -5.33
N VAL A 118 0.03 -4.26 -4.49
CA VAL A 118 0.08 -4.39 -3.02
C VAL A 118 -1.06 -5.32 -2.60
N GLU A 119 -0.74 -6.60 -2.34
CA GLU A 119 -1.74 -7.67 -2.27
C GLU A 119 -2.77 -7.46 -1.16
N HIS A 120 -2.32 -7.21 0.08
CA HIS A 120 -3.19 -7.08 1.24
C HIS A 120 -4.03 -5.78 1.27
N VAL A 121 -3.73 -4.83 0.39
CA VAL A 121 -4.46 -3.56 0.27
C VAL A 121 -5.41 -3.58 -0.92
N GLY A 122 -5.12 -4.41 -1.92
CA GLY A 122 -5.90 -4.46 -3.15
C GLY A 122 -5.70 -3.20 -3.99
N ILE A 123 -4.46 -2.75 -4.17
CA ILE A 123 -4.13 -1.63 -5.07
C ILE A 123 -2.99 -2.01 -6.02
N ALA A 124 -3.17 -1.75 -7.31
CA ALA A 124 -2.17 -1.95 -8.35
C ALA A 124 -1.75 -0.62 -8.98
N HIS A 125 -0.44 -0.47 -9.21
CA HIS A 125 0.16 0.73 -9.77
C HIS A 125 0.91 0.43 -11.07
N THR A 126 0.89 1.40 -11.98
CA THR A 126 1.75 1.37 -13.17
C THR A 126 3.22 1.55 -12.78
N PRO A 127 4.17 1.06 -13.60
CA PRO A 127 5.60 1.26 -13.36
C PRO A 127 5.94 2.73 -13.14
N GLN A 128 5.48 3.61 -14.04
CA GLN A 128 5.73 5.04 -13.93
C GLN A 128 5.11 5.63 -12.67
N LYS A 129 3.85 5.27 -12.37
CA LYS A 129 3.15 5.79 -11.20
C LYS A 129 3.83 5.41 -9.89
N TRP A 130 4.34 4.18 -9.81
CA TRP A 130 5.13 3.71 -8.68
C TRP A 130 6.42 4.53 -8.49
N LEU A 131 7.15 4.78 -9.57
CA LEU A 131 8.38 5.57 -9.53
C LEU A 131 8.12 7.03 -9.19
N ASP A 132 7.02 7.62 -9.69
CA ASP A 132 6.59 8.97 -9.31
C ASP A 132 6.35 9.04 -7.81
N PHE A 133 5.58 8.09 -7.25
CA PHE A 133 5.37 8.01 -5.80
C PHE A 133 6.68 7.82 -5.02
N ALA A 134 7.62 7.03 -5.53
CA ALA A 134 8.90 6.83 -4.85
C ALA A 134 9.70 8.14 -4.75
N SER A 135 9.48 9.09 -5.65
CA SER A 135 10.11 10.41 -5.65
C SER A 135 9.38 11.47 -4.80
N GLU A 136 8.11 11.25 -4.45
CA GLU A 136 7.26 12.18 -3.70
C GLU A 136 7.47 12.12 -2.17
N GLY A 137 8.40 11.28 -1.67
CA GLY A 137 8.66 11.12 -0.25
C GLY A 137 7.49 10.46 0.51
N VAL A 138 7.18 10.96 1.72
CA VAL A 138 6.17 10.36 2.61
C VAL A 138 4.79 10.31 1.97
N ASP A 139 4.41 11.35 1.22
CA ASP A 139 3.11 11.41 0.55
C ASP A 139 2.98 10.36 -0.55
N GLY A 140 4.05 10.15 -1.32
CA GLY A 140 4.07 9.12 -2.35
C GLY A 140 4.01 7.71 -1.76
N ILE A 141 4.77 7.45 -0.69
CA ILE A 141 4.70 6.17 0.03
C ILE A 141 3.29 5.92 0.57
N LEU A 142 2.63 6.93 1.14
CA LEU A 142 1.24 6.81 1.58
C LEU A 142 0.33 6.38 0.41
N ARG A 143 0.43 7.07 -0.73
CA ARG A 143 -0.41 6.80 -1.92
C ARG A 143 -0.10 5.46 -2.59
N ALA A 144 1.13 4.96 -2.44
CA ALA A 144 1.53 3.66 -2.96
C ALA A 144 0.93 2.51 -2.13
N PHE A 145 0.81 2.67 -0.82
CA PHE A 145 0.48 1.57 0.11
C PHE A 145 -0.84 1.72 0.87
N VAL A 146 -1.55 2.84 0.70
CA VAL A 146 -2.84 3.10 1.36
C VAL A 146 -3.85 3.59 0.35
N VAL A 147 -5.05 3.00 0.38
CA VAL A 147 -6.19 3.42 -0.43
C VAL A 147 -7.31 3.91 0.49
N THR A 148 -8.04 4.93 0.05
CA THR A 148 -9.33 5.29 0.66
C THR A 148 -10.43 4.65 -0.18
N VAL A 149 -11.23 3.81 0.45
CA VAL A 149 -12.36 3.12 -0.16
C VAL A 149 -13.64 3.88 0.17
N ASP A 150 -14.38 4.25 -0.86
CA ASP A 150 -15.77 4.70 -0.74
C ASP A 150 -16.67 3.47 -0.67
N GLY A 151 -17.37 3.31 0.46
CA GLY A 151 -18.26 2.21 0.74
C GLY A 151 -19.66 2.37 0.12
N ALA A 152 -19.82 3.23 -0.89
CA ALA A 152 -21.02 3.38 -1.70
C ALA A 152 -22.31 3.53 -0.87
N GLY A 153 -22.28 4.46 0.10
CA GLY A 153 -23.40 4.74 1.00
C GLY A 153 -23.26 4.18 2.42
N SER A 154 -22.26 3.33 2.68
CA SER A 154 -21.91 2.89 4.05
C SER A 154 -20.90 3.79 4.75
N GLY A 155 -20.36 4.78 4.05
CA GLY A 155 -19.29 5.67 4.51
C GLY A 155 -18.01 5.45 3.73
N ALA A 156 -16.86 5.77 4.33
CA ALA A 156 -15.55 5.56 3.75
C ALA A 156 -14.57 5.02 4.78
N TYR A 157 -13.53 4.34 4.31
CA TYR A 157 -12.47 3.84 5.17
C TYR A 157 -11.11 3.78 4.46
N SER A 158 -10.03 3.84 5.22
CA SER A 158 -8.69 3.57 4.73
C SER A 158 -8.41 2.06 4.76
N CYS A 159 -7.60 1.60 3.81
CA CYS A 159 -7.00 0.28 3.82
C CYS A 159 -5.51 0.42 3.53
N GLY A 160 -4.67 -0.10 4.43
CA GLY A 160 -3.21 -0.11 4.29
C GLY A 160 -2.44 0.66 5.36
N MET A 161 -3.12 1.37 6.29
CA MET A 161 -2.44 2.04 7.41
C MET A 161 -1.71 1.05 8.32
N HIS A 162 -2.20 -0.19 8.40
CA HIS A 162 -1.52 -1.27 9.12
C HIS A 162 -0.14 -1.61 8.55
N ASN A 163 0.13 -1.34 7.27
CA ASN A 163 1.49 -1.45 6.69
C ASN A 163 2.48 -0.52 7.41
N PHE A 164 2.00 0.58 8.00
CA PHE A 164 2.77 1.54 8.77
C PHE A 164 2.70 1.31 10.28
N GLY A 165 2.02 0.24 10.74
CA GLY A 165 1.80 -0.03 12.16
C GLY A 165 0.71 0.84 12.78
N MET A 166 -0.16 1.43 11.95
CA MET A 166 -1.21 2.35 12.37
C MET A 166 -2.59 1.70 12.22
N LYS A 167 -3.56 2.19 13.00
CA LYS A 167 -4.97 1.85 12.80
C LYS A 167 -5.48 2.42 11.48
N GLU A 168 -6.40 1.71 10.85
CA GLU A 168 -7.17 2.31 9.76
C GLU A 168 -8.07 3.44 10.27
N VAL A 169 -8.60 4.24 9.37
CA VAL A 169 -9.53 5.33 9.66
C VAL A 169 -10.83 5.06 8.93
N SER A 170 -11.97 5.21 9.59
CA SER A 170 -13.29 5.13 8.95
C SER A 170 -14.17 6.31 9.32
N ALA A 171 -15.06 6.69 8.42
CA ALA A 171 -16.06 7.74 8.60
C ALA A 171 -17.39 7.22 8.07
N PRO A 172 -18.50 7.40 8.81
CA PRO A 172 -19.80 6.97 8.32
C PRO A 172 -20.35 7.95 7.26
N ALA A 173 -21.37 7.52 6.51
CA ALA A 173 -21.88 8.24 5.34
C ALA A 173 -22.49 9.62 5.66
N GLU A 174 -22.91 9.85 6.90
CA GLU A 174 -23.47 11.13 7.35
C GLU A 174 -22.43 12.24 7.43
N ILE A 175 -21.13 11.91 7.41
CA ILE A 175 -20.06 12.90 7.30
C ILE A 175 -19.97 13.36 5.84
N PRO A 176 -20.20 14.67 5.55
CA PRO A 176 -20.05 15.20 4.20
C PRO A 176 -18.65 14.95 3.66
N ASN A 177 -18.56 14.47 2.41
CA ASN A 177 -17.29 14.10 1.79
C ASN A 177 -16.43 13.14 2.66
N CYS A 178 -17.06 12.15 3.28
CA CYS A 178 -16.42 11.21 4.22
C CYS A 178 -15.12 10.59 3.66
N ALA A 179 -15.04 10.26 2.37
CA ALA A 179 -13.81 9.77 1.75
C ALA A 179 -12.67 10.80 1.79
N ASN A 180 -12.95 12.07 1.46
CA ASN A 180 -11.95 13.13 1.56
C ASN A 180 -11.50 13.36 3.01
N VAL A 181 -12.44 13.33 3.96
CA VAL A 181 -12.14 13.42 5.41
C VAL A 181 -11.21 12.29 5.84
N VAL A 182 -11.52 11.03 5.47
CA VAL A 182 -10.68 9.86 5.75
C VAL A 182 -9.29 10.04 5.16
N GLY A 183 -9.19 10.45 3.89
CA GLY A 183 -7.89 10.69 3.23
C GLY A 183 -7.04 11.74 3.93
N ILE A 184 -7.63 12.87 4.32
CA ILE A 184 -6.94 13.95 5.06
C ILE A 184 -6.43 13.45 6.41
N ILE A 185 -7.27 12.74 7.17
CA ILE A 185 -6.90 12.22 8.49
C ILE A 185 -5.81 11.15 8.39
N THR A 186 -5.94 10.24 7.44
CA THR A 186 -4.94 9.19 7.13
C THR A 186 -3.59 9.83 6.88
N ARG A 187 -3.53 10.86 6.01
CA ARG A 187 -2.32 11.61 5.74
C ARG A 187 -1.79 12.33 6.98
N HIS A 188 -2.66 13.00 7.73
CA HIS A 188 -2.28 13.70 8.95
C HIS A 188 -1.62 12.76 9.96
N LEU A 189 -2.22 11.59 10.19
CA LEU A 189 -1.72 10.56 11.09
C LEU A 189 -0.31 10.11 10.71
N LEU A 190 -0.08 9.78 9.44
CA LEU A 190 1.21 9.28 8.99
C LEU A 190 2.28 10.37 9.00
N VAL A 191 1.97 11.57 8.48
CA VAL A 191 2.94 12.67 8.33
C VAL A 191 3.30 13.29 9.68
N LYS A 192 2.35 13.41 10.61
CA LYS A 192 2.59 14.01 11.93
C LYS A 192 3.02 13.01 12.98
N GLY A 193 2.93 11.70 12.70
CA GLY A 193 3.21 10.65 13.70
C GLY A 193 2.37 10.81 14.97
N ALA A 194 1.15 11.35 14.82
CA ALA A 194 0.36 11.81 15.95
C ALA A 194 -0.18 10.61 16.75
N SER A 195 0.15 10.55 18.05
CA SER A 195 -0.56 9.69 18.98
C SER A 195 -1.97 10.27 19.18
N ILE A 196 -2.99 9.49 18.85
CA ILE A 196 -4.39 9.87 19.03
C ILE A 196 -4.95 9.19 20.28
N ALA A 197 -5.55 9.98 21.16
CA ALA A 197 -6.35 9.48 22.26
C ALA A 197 -7.82 9.30 21.84
N ARG A 198 -8.50 8.31 22.42
CA ARG A 198 -9.95 8.16 22.29
C ARG A 198 -10.65 9.45 22.75
N GLY A 199 -11.62 9.92 21.97
CA GLY A 199 -12.37 11.15 22.23
C GLY A 199 -11.63 12.43 21.85
N GLN A 200 -10.36 12.36 21.44
CA GLN A 200 -9.64 13.52 20.92
C GLN A 200 -10.37 14.08 19.71
N THR A 201 -10.46 15.41 19.62
CA THR A 201 -11.10 16.09 18.49
C THR A 201 -10.08 16.59 17.48
N ILE A 202 -10.41 16.50 16.20
CA ILE A 202 -9.71 17.18 15.10
C ILE A 202 -10.69 18.03 14.31
N ALA A 203 -10.22 19.17 13.80
CA ALA A 203 -10.97 20.04 12.91
C ALA A 203 -10.40 19.94 11.49
N ILE A 204 -11.26 19.79 10.48
CA ILE A 204 -10.85 19.74 9.07
C ILE A 204 -11.54 20.88 8.32
N GLY A 205 -10.80 21.79 7.69
CA GLY A 205 -11.39 22.89 6.90
C GLY A 205 -12.04 24.03 7.71
N GLY A 206 -12.25 23.88 9.03
CA GLY A 206 -12.74 24.95 9.91
C GLY A 206 -13.24 24.45 11.26
N LYS A 207 -13.63 25.37 12.16
CA LYS A 207 -14.13 25.02 13.52
C LYS A 207 -15.47 24.27 13.51
N ALA A 208 -16.25 24.37 12.44
CA ALA A 208 -17.56 23.71 12.33
C ALA A 208 -17.44 22.21 12.00
N ASP A 209 -16.33 21.80 11.38
CA ASP A 209 -16.09 20.43 10.94
C ASP A 209 -15.15 19.72 11.92
N ARG A 210 -15.67 19.50 13.13
CA ARG A 210 -14.97 18.79 14.21
C ARG A 210 -15.39 17.34 14.27
N TYR A 211 -14.42 16.45 14.41
CA TYR A 211 -14.61 15.01 14.52
C TYR A 211 -13.89 14.48 15.74
N GLN A 212 -14.48 13.47 16.38
CA GLN A 212 -13.88 12.71 17.48
C GLN A 212 -13.40 11.34 17.01
N PHE A 213 -12.26 10.92 17.52
CA PHE A 213 -11.71 9.57 17.29
C PHE A 213 -12.28 8.56 18.28
N TRP A 214 -12.94 7.53 17.77
CA TRP A 214 -13.44 6.42 18.56
C TRP A 214 -12.74 5.13 18.18
N ASP A 215 -12.19 4.45 19.17
CA ASP A 215 -11.52 3.17 18.99
C ASP A 215 -12.56 2.07 18.80
N VAL A 216 -12.51 1.40 17.64
CA VAL A 216 -13.36 0.23 17.36
C VAL A 216 -12.49 -0.94 16.91
N ARG A 217 -12.87 -2.16 17.32
CA ARG A 217 -12.33 -3.37 16.69
C ARG A 217 -12.69 -3.33 15.20
N SER A 218 -11.79 -3.79 14.35
CA SER A 218 -11.97 -3.75 12.89
C SER A 218 -13.36 -4.27 12.51
N ALA A 219 -14.22 -3.38 12.03
CA ALA A 219 -15.61 -3.70 11.71
C ALA A 219 -15.79 -4.13 10.25
N VAL A 220 -14.69 -4.26 9.49
CA VAL A 220 -14.73 -4.30 8.03
C VAL A 220 -14.58 -5.71 7.47
N ALA A 221 -14.11 -6.68 8.26
CA ALA A 221 -13.95 -8.05 7.81
C ALA A 221 -14.34 -9.06 8.90
N PRO A 222 -15.03 -10.17 8.57
CA PRO A 222 -15.26 -11.27 9.51
C PRO A 222 -13.93 -11.80 10.08
N ASP A 223 -13.95 -12.30 11.32
CA ASP A 223 -12.78 -12.93 11.95
C ASP A 223 -12.14 -13.97 11.00
N GLY A 224 -10.84 -13.81 10.72
CA GLY A 224 -10.09 -14.71 9.81
C GLY A 224 -10.13 -14.35 8.32
N ALA A 225 -10.75 -13.24 7.93
CA ALA A 225 -10.68 -12.72 6.57
C ALA A 225 -9.27 -12.20 6.22
N VAL A 226 -8.93 -12.20 4.92
CA VAL A 226 -7.62 -11.72 4.39
C VAL A 226 -7.36 -10.23 4.74
N PHE A 227 -8.41 -9.48 5.06
CA PHE A 227 -8.39 -8.07 5.47
C PHE A 227 -8.71 -7.88 6.96
N ASP A 228 -8.46 -8.87 7.81
CA ASP A 228 -8.60 -8.70 9.26
C ASP A 228 -7.50 -7.77 9.81
N HIS A 229 -7.90 -6.55 10.13
CA HIS A 229 -7.00 -5.50 10.61
C HIS A 229 -6.77 -5.65 12.12
N GLN A 230 -5.79 -6.48 12.48
CA GLN A 230 -5.44 -6.80 13.88
C GLN A 230 -5.11 -5.58 14.76
N ILE A 231 -4.77 -4.43 14.17
CA ILE A 231 -4.43 -3.18 14.89
C ILE A 231 -5.68 -2.37 15.27
N GLY A 232 -6.83 -2.63 14.63
CA GLY A 232 -8.10 -1.92 14.85
C GLY A 232 -8.30 -0.70 13.95
N THR A 233 -9.41 0.02 14.18
CA THR A 233 -9.84 1.15 13.35
C THR A 233 -10.21 2.34 14.22
N TRP A 234 -9.81 3.52 13.79
CA TRP A 234 -10.33 4.79 14.27
C TRP A 234 -11.62 5.15 13.52
N LYS A 235 -12.76 5.04 14.20
CA LYS A 235 -14.04 5.54 13.68
C LYS A 235 -14.17 7.03 14.01
N LEU A 236 -14.34 7.85 12.98
CA LEU A 236 -14.64 9.26 13.10
C LEU A 236 -16.14 9.46 13.32
N LEU A 237 -16.49 10.20 14.37
CA LEU A 237 -17.84 10.67 14.62
C LEU A 237 -17.82 12.20 14.63
N ARG A 238 -18.89 12.85 14.18
CA ARG A 238 -19.02 14.31 14.33
C ARG A 238 -18.97 14.63 15.82
N ALA A 239 -18.11 15.58 16.21
CA ALA A 239 -18.13 16.09 17.56
C ALA A 239 -19.45 16.86 17.72
N GLU A 240 -20.32 16.41 18.61
CA GLU A 240 -21.44 17.24 19.01
C GLU A 240 -20.87 18.59 19.47
N ALA A 241 -21.50 19.68 19.03
CA ALA A 241 -21.16 20.99 19.56
C ALA A 241 -21.40 20.92 21.07
N ILE A 242 -20.33 20.80 21.85
CA ILE A 242 -20.42 21.04 23.28
C ILE A 242 -20.81 22.52 23.36
N HIS A 243 -22.08 22.74 23.69
CA HIS A 243 -22.67 24.06 23.90
C HIS A 243 -21.91 24.82 24.98
#